data_AF-A0A1W1VX93-F1
#
_entry.id   AF-A0A1W1VX93-F1
#
_cell.length_a   1.000
_cell.length_b   1.000
_cell.length_c   1.000
_cell.angle_alpha   90.00
_cell.angle_beta   90.00
_cell.angle_gamma   90.00
#
_symmetry.space_group_name_H-M   'P 1'
#
loop_
_entity.id
_entity.type
_entity.pdbx_description
1 polymer ?
#
loop_
_entity_poly.entity_id
_entity_poly.type
_entity_poly.pdbx_seq_one_letter_code
_entity_poly.pdbx_strand_id
1 'polypeptide(L)'
;MSGAKVYEIVPQEVRDLVDRWVKNFAWGLIRHNTMMRAVATVLKLHGIKRLPLGRYEVVYTCDFGDLPIIHIHGRERVSEACPACGSSAWRYIHTERELPFSRYDIITAFCLDCGCFYRKFGWKVEERDAEQA
;
A
#
# COMPACT_ATOMS: atom_id res chain seq x y z
N MET A 1 -0.06 25.41 25.35
CA MET A 1 1.29 25.25 24.76
C MET A 1 1.33 23.91 24.04
N SER A 2 1.19 23.88 22.71
CA SER A 2 1.31 22.63 21.95
C SER A 2 2.79 22.28 21.82
N GLY A 3 3.23 21.25 22.54
CA GLY A 3 4.60 20.73 22.43
C GLY A 3 4.92 20.39 20.99
N ALA A 4 6.03 20.91 20.48
CA ALA A 4 6.54 20.54 19.18
C ALA A 4 6.74 19.02 19.15
N LYS A 5 6.01 18.33 18.26
CA LYS A 5 6.25 16.91 18.00
C LYS A 5 7.60 16.80 17.31
N VAL A 6 8.61 16.34 18.05
CA VAL A 6 9.87 15.90 17.46
C VAL A 6 9.55 14.67 16.63
N TYR A 7 9.56 14.80 15.32
CA TYR A 7 9.47 13.66 14.43
C TYR A 7 10.84 13.01 14.41
N GLU A 8 10.99 11.85 15.05
CA GLU A 8 12.17 11.02 14.82
C GLU A 8 12.25 10.74 13.32
N ILE A 9 13.34 11.20 12.72
CA ILE A 9 13.62 10.97 11.30
C ILE A 9 13.92 9.48 11.18
N VAL A 10 12.92 8.72 10.73
CA VAL A 10 13.10 7.29 10.44
C VAL A 10 14.28 7.13 9.47
N PRO A 11 15.32 6.34 9.82
CA PRO A 11 16.49 6.16 8.98
C PRO A 11 16.14 5.69 7.57
N GLN A 12 16.92 6.12 6.58
CA GLN A 12 16.67 5.75 5.18
C GLN A 12 16.75 4.22 4.96
N GLU A 13 17.64 3.54 5.67
CA GLU A 13 17.77 2.08 5.61
C GLU A 13 16.49 1.36 6.04
N VAL A 14 15.80 1.88 7.06
CA VAL A 14 14.51 1.33 7.53
C VAL A 14 13.43 1.53 6.46
N ARG A 15 13.42 2.71 5.82
CA ARG A 15 12.51 3.01 4.72
C ARG A 15 12.73 2.06 3.55
N ASP A 16 13.98 1.88 3.14
CA ASP A 16 14.37 1.03 2.01
C ASP A 16 14.10 -0.45 2.29
N LEU A 17 14.27 -0.88 3.55
CA LEU A 17 13.96 -2.25 3.97
C LEU A 17 12.46 -2.54 3.89
N VAL A 18 11.62 -1.65 4.42
CA VAL A 18 10.15 -1.80 4.35
C VAL A 18 9.68 -1.72 2.89
N ASP A 19 10.18 -0.75 2.12
CA ASP A 19 9.88 -0.60 0.69
C ASP A 19 10.19 -1.90 -0.08
N ARG A 20 11.35 -2.51 0.17
CA ARG A 20 11.74 -3.78 -0.45
C ARG A 20 10.77 -4.92 -0.14
N TRP A 21 10.35 -5.08 1.12
CA TRP A 21 9.39 -6.13 1.49
C TRP A 21 8.04 -5.95 0.79
N VAL A 22 7.53 -4.72 0.77
CA VAL A 22 6.26 -4.39 0.13
C VAL A 22 6.35 -4.62 -1.38
N LYS A 23 7.44 -4.20 -2.03
CA LYS A 23 7.67 -4.44 -3.46
C LYS A 23 7.84 -5.91 -3.81
N ASN A 24 8.56 -6.70 -3.00
CA ASN A 24 8.69 -8.14 -3.20
C ASN A 24 7.33 -8.84 -3.18
N PHE A 25 6.42 -8.44 -2.29
CA PHE A 25 5.05 -8.94 -2.31
C PHE A 25 4.31 -8.49 -3.56
N ALA A 26 4.38 -7.21 -3.92
CA ALA A 26 3.69 -6.66 -5.08
C ALA A 26 4.13 -7.33 -6.39
N TRP A 27 5.41 -7.67 -6.54
CA TRP A 27 5.92 -8.45 -7.66
C TRP A 27 5.54 -9.94 -7.60
N GLY A 28 5.06 -10.44 -6.46
CA GLY A 28 4.67 -11.84 -6.28
C GLY A 28 5.83 -12.76 -5.88
N LEU A 29 6.95 -12.21 -5.41
CA LEU A 29 8.14 -12.95 -4.99
C LEU A 29 7.97 -13.57 -3.60
N ILE A 30 7.08 -13.01 -2.78
CA ILE A 30 6.78 -13.49 -1.42
C ILE A 30 5.28 -13.49 -1.17
N ARG A 31 4.84 -14.28 -0.19
CA ARG A 31 3.45 -14.33 0.25
C ARG A 31 3.08 -13.11 1.09
N HIS A 32 1.80 -12.76 1.08
CA HIS A 32 1.23 -11.65 1.85
C HIS A 32 1.58 -11.72 3.35
N ASN A 33 1.39 -12.87 4.00
CA ASN A 33 1.68 -13.03 5.43
C ASN A 33 3.18 -12.88 5.75
N THR A 34 4.06 -13.27 4.83
CA THR A 34 5.51 -13.07 4.96
C THR A 34 5.85 -11.58 4.96
N MET A 35 5.29 -10.84 4.01
CA MET A 35 5.44 -9.37 3.96
C MET A 35 4.90 -8.73 5.23
N MET A 36 3.67 -9.05 5.66
CA MET A 36 3.07 -8.44 6.85
C MET A 36 3.94 -8.66 8.09
N ARG A 37 4.39 -9.90 8.35
CA ARG A 37 5.24 -10.19 9.50
C ARG A 37 6.57 -9.44 9.43
N ALA A 38 7.25 -9.46 8.29
CA ALA A 38 8.54 -8.78 8.13
C ALA A 38 8.43 -7.26 8.33
N VAL A 39 7.46 -6.62 7.69
CA VAL A 39 7.20 -5.19 7.83
C VAL A 39 6.82 -4.85 9.28
N ALA A 40 5.93 -5.62 9.91
CA ALA A 40 5.52 -5.37 11.28
C ALA A 40 6.68 -5.50 12.26
N THR A 41 7.55 -6.49 12.09
CA THR A 41 8.77 -6.63 12.90
C THR A 41 9.63 -5.37 12.82
N VAL A 42 9.92 -4.87 11.62
CA VAL A 42 10.71 -3.64 11.43
C VAL A 42 10.02 -2.44 12.08
N LEU A 43 8.73 -2.24 11.82
CA LEU A 43 7.98 -1.11 12.38
C LEU A 43 7.92 -1.15 13.91
N LYS A 44 7.71 -2.32 14.52
CA LYS A 44 7.69 -2.50 15.97
C LYS A 44 9.06 -2.24 16.62
N LEU A 45 10.13 -2.75 16.02
CA LEU A 45 11.50 -2.55 16.52
C LEU A 45 11.87 -1.07 16.61
N HIS A 46 11.34 -0.25 15.71
CA HIS A 46 11.59 1.20 15.67
C HIS A 46 10.45 2.03 16.30
N GLY A 47 9.42 1.42 16.89
CA GLY A 47 8.29 2.15 17.48
C GLY A 47 7.44 2.94 16.46
N ILE A 48 7.48 2.57 15.18
CA ILE A 48 6.84 3.30 14.08
C ILE A 48 5.43 2.76 13.85
N LYS A 49 4.41 3.62 13.96
CA LYS A 49 3.03 3.25 13.57
C LYS A 49 2.72 3.56 12.10
N ARG A 50 3.31 4.62 11.55
CA ARG A 50 3.05 5.09 10.17
C ARG A 50 4.37 5.44 9.52
N LEU A 51 4.65 4.82 8.38
CA LEU A 51 5.87 5.03 7.62
C LEU A 51 5.55 5.57 6.22
N PRO A 52 5.80 6.86 5.96
CA PRO A 52 5.66 7.41 4.62
C PRO A 52 6.82 6.97 3.71
N LEU A 53 6.52 6.37 2.57
CA LEU A 53 7.48 5.89 1.55
C LEU A 53 7.25 6.61 0.21
N GLY A 54 7.33 7.94 0.25
CA GLY A 54 7.08 8.79 -0.91
C GLY A 54 5.59 8.81 -1.29
N ARG A 55 5.24 8.08 -2.36
CA ARG A 55 3.89 8.09 -2.97
C ARG A 55 2.89 7.15 -2.30
N TYR A 56 3.33 6.41 -1.30
CA TYR A 56 2.46 5.58 -0.47
C TYR A 56 2.91 5.61 0.99
N GLU A 57 2.06 5.10 1.88
CA GLU A 57 2.39 4.91 3.28
C GLU A 57 2.01 3.52 3.76
N VAL A 58 2.81 3.04 4.70
CA VAL A 58 2.58 1.79 5.40
C VAL A 58 2.13 2.12 6.81
N VAL A 59 0.99 1.57 7.22
CA VAL A 59 0.39 1.81 8.54
C VAL A 59 0.27 0.49 9.27
N TYR A 60 0.95 0.38 10.41
CA TYR A 60 0.73 -0.70 11.35
C TYR A 60 -0.43 -0.32 12.29
N THR A 61 -1.47 -1.16 12.32
CA THR A 61 -2.68 -0.90 13.11
C THR A 61 -2.62 -1.62 14.45
N CYS A 62 -2.59 -2.95 14.40
CA CYS A 62 -2.66 -3.82 15.56
C CYS A 62 -2.20 -5.24 15.20
N ASP A 63 -2.14 -6.10 16.21
CA ASP A 63 -2.04 -7.54 16.02
C ASP A 63 -3.42 -8.17 16.18
N PHE A 64 -3.77 -9.08 15.28
CA PHE A 64 -4.91 -9.98 15.42
C PHE A 64 -4.39 -11.38 15.70
N GLY A 65 -4.29 -11.75 16.99
CA GLY A 65 -3.56 -12.94 17.40
C GLY A 65 -2.08 -12.83 17.08
N ASP A 66 -1.54 -13.77 16.31
CA ASP A 66 -0.15 -13.77 15.83
C ASP A 66 0.04 -13.08 14.46
N LEU A 67 -1.04 -12.52 13.90
CA LEU A 67 -1.05 -11.88 12.59
C LEU A 67 -1.03 -10.35 12.74
N PRO A 68 0.07 -9.67 12.38
CA PRO A 68 0.09 -8.23 12.36
C PRO A 68 -0.74 -7.69 11.20
N ILE A 69 -1.52 -6.65 11.49
CA ILE A 69 -2.38 -5.97 10.52
C ILE A 69 -1.68 -4.71 10.02
N ILE A 70 -1.40 -4.68 8.72
CA ILE A 70 -0.77 -3.57 8.02
C ILE A 70 -1.64 -3.13 6.85
N HIS A 71 -1.77 -1.81 6.67
CA HIS A 71 -2.41 -1.22 5.50
C HIS A 71 -1.39 -0.45 4.66
N ILE A 72 -1.57 -0.47 3.33
CA ILE A 72 -0.67 0.14 2.36
C ILE A 72 -1.47 1.14 1.51
N HIS A 73 -1.47 2.40 1.92
CA HIS A 73 -2.27 3.43 1.25
C HIS A 73 -1.45 4.17 0.20
N GLY A 74 -1.99 4.33 -1.00
CA GLY A 74 -1.49 5.34 -1.94
C GLY A 74 -1.71 6.75 -1.36
N ARG A 75 -0.79 7.68 -1.59
CA ARG A 75 -0.86 9.06 -1.06
C ARG A 75 -1.41 10.08 -2.04
N GLU A 76 -1.31 9.79 -3.33
CA GLU A 76 -1.75 10.71 -4.38
C GLU A 76 -3.26 10.70 -4.58
N ARG A 77 -3.77 11.70 -5.29
CA ARG A 77 -5.14 11.67 -5.81
C ARG A 77 -5.30 10.46 -6.73
N VAL A 78 -6.53 9.98 -6.86
CA VAL A 78 -6.86 8.85 -7.74
C VAL A 78 -6.39 9.18 -9.16
N SER A 79 -5.57 8.30 -9.74
CA SER A 79 -4.94 8.48 -11.05
C SER A 79 -5.21 7.26 -11.95
N GLU A 80 -5.51 7.51 -13.22
CA GLU A 80 -5.75 6.46 -14.20
C GLU A 80 -4.46 5.75 -14.65
N ALA A 81 -3.36 6.49 -14.78
CA ALA A 81 -2.04 5.96 -15.09
C ALA A 81 -1.10 6.11 -13.90
N CYS A 82 0.02 5.40 -13.92
CA CYS A 82 1.05 5.56 -12.92
C CYS A 82 1.54 7.01 -12.92
N PRO A 83 1.40 7.75 -11.81
CA PRO A 83 1.76 9.17 -11.79
C PRO A 83 3.28 9.40 -11.77
N ALA A 84 4.08 8.35 -11.66
CA ALA A 84 5.55 8.43 -11.65
C ALA A 84 6.15 8.27 -13.04
N CYS A 85 5.64 7.34 -13.86
CA CYS A 85 6.19 7.04 -15.18
C CYS A 85 5.17 7.09 -16.32
N GLY A 86 3.89 7.34 -16.04
CA GLY A 86 2.81 7.38 -17.04
C GLY A 86 2.29 6.01 -17.51
N SER A 87 2.84 4.91 -17.00
CA SER A 87 2.44 3.56 -17.42
C SER A 87 1.00 3.19 -17.02
N SER A 88 0.33 2.40 -17.87
CA SER A 88 -0.94 1.74 -17.57
C SER A 88 -0.78 0.28 -17.11
N ALA A 89 0.45 -0.24 -17.01
CA ALA A 89 0.72 -1.57 -16.51
C ALA A 89 0.73 -1.56 -14.97
N TRP A 90 -0.27 -2.19 -14.36
CA TRP A 90 -0.43 -2.21 -12.91
C TRP A 90 -0.96 -3.55 -12.39
N ARG A 91 -0.79 -3.74 -11.08
CA ARG A 91 -1.34 -4.85 -10.32
C ARG A 91 -2.13 -4.33 -9.12
N TYR A 92 -3.27 -4.97 -8.84
CA TYR A 92 -4.09 -4.72 -7.65
C TYR A 92 -3.32 -5.12 -6.38
N ILE A 93 -3.35 -4.26 -5.36
CA ILE A 93 -2.77 -4.55 -4.04
C ILE A 93 -3.87 -4.77 -3.01
N HIS A 94 -4.71 -3.76 -2.80
CA HIS A 94 -5.91 -3.89 -1.97
C HIS A 94 -6.91 -2.76 -2.27
N THR A 95 -8.17 -2.95 -1.87
CA THR A 95 -9.19 -1.91 -1.86
C THR A 95 -8.99 -0.99 -0.67
N GLU A 96 -8.82 0.31 -0.91
CA GLU A 96 -8.73 1.33 0.14
C GLU A 96 -10.11 1.81 0.59
N ARG A 97 -11.04 1.97 -0.35
CA ARG A 97 -12.37 2.46 -0.09
C ARG A 97 -13.35 1.94 -1.12
N GLU A 98 -14.38 1.27 -0.63
CA GLU A 98 -15.55 0.94 -1.42
C GLU A 98 -16.42 2.18 -1.61
N LEU A 99 -16.86 2.42 -2.85
CA LEU A 99 -17.76 3.53 -3.17
C LEU A 99 -19.18 2.98 -3.36
N PRO A 100 -20.12 3.28 -2.44
CA PRO A 100 -21.52 2.89 -2.60
C PRO A 100 -22.09 3.46 -3.89
N PHE A 101 -22.87 2.66 -4.62
CA PHE A 101 -23.53 3.06 -5.88
C PHE A 101 -22.60 3.44 -7.05
N SER A 102 -21.31 3.17 -6.93
CA SER A 102 -20.31 3.29 -8.00
C SER A 102 -19.97 1.92 -8.57
N ARG A 103 -19.63 1.85 -9.85
CA ARG A 103 -19.03 0.67 -10.51
C ARG A 103 -17.55 0.48 -10.16
N TYR A 104 -16.95 1.50 -9.56
CA TYR A 104 -15.54 1.56 -9.22
C TYR A 104 -15.32 1.71 -7.72
N ASP A 105 -14.26 1.10 -7.22
CA ASP A 105 -13.68 1.34 -5.89
C ASP A 105 -12.35 2.09 -6.01
N ILE A 106 -11.91 2.68 -4.90
CA ILE A 106 -10.56 3.24 -4.81
C ILE A 106 -9.64 2.13 -4.32
N ILE A 107 -8.66 1.79 -5.13
CA ILE A 107 -7.68 0.76 -4.84
C ILE A 107 -6.27 1.35 -4.72
N THR A 108 -5.42 0.68 -3.97
CA THR A 108 -3.97 0.82 -4.11
C THR A 108 -3.51 -0.05 -5.27
N ALA A 109 -2.87 0.56 -6.26
CA ALA A 109 -2.28 -0.10 -7.41
C ALA A 109 -0.75 -0.04 -7.34
N PHE A 110 -0.09 -1.09 -7.82
CA PHE A 110 1.35 -1.17 -7.99
C PHE A 110 1.70 -1.13 -9.48
N CYS A 111 2.53 -0.17 -9.89
CA CYS A 111 3.01 -0.06 -11.26
C CYS A 111 4.08 -1.13 -11.54
N LEU A 112 3.86 -1.93 -12.58
CA LEU A 112 4.78 -3.01 -12.94
C LEU A 112 6.08 -2.50 -13.59
N ASP A 113 6.07 -1.29 -14.16
CA ASP A 113 7.22 -0.75 -14.88
C ASP A 113 8.19 0.02 -13.97
N CYS A 114 7.68 0.86 -13.05
CA CYS A 114 8.53 1.69 -12.18
C CYS A 114 8.45 1.34 -10.69
N GLY A 115 7.59 0.40 -10.30
CA GLY A 115 7.43 -0.02 -8.91
C GLY A 115 6.73 0.99 -7.99
N CYS A 116 6.06 1.99 -8.56
CA CYS A 116 5.31 2.99 -7.80
C CYS A 116 3.99 2.43 -7.27
N PHE A 117 3.66 2.73 -6.02
CA PHE A 117 2.33 2.53 -5.45
C PHE A 117 1.52 3.83 -5.53
N TYR A 118 0.26 3.74 -5.96
CA TYR A 118 -0.62 4.91 -6.14
C TYR A 118 -2.10 4.52 -6.06
N ARG A 119 -2.97 5.51 -5.86
CA ARG A 119 -4.42 5.31 -5.87
C ARG A 119 -4.96 5.30 -7.30
N LYS A 120 -5.85 4.36 -7.62
CA LYS A 120 -6.54 4.28 -8.91
C LYS A 120 -8.00 3.80 -8.71
N PHE A 121 -8.87 4.07 -9.69
CA PHE A 121 -10.18 3.42 -9.78
C PHE A 121 -10.05 1.97 -10.26
N GLY A 122 -10.52 1.03 -9.44
CA GLY A 122 -10.63 -0.39 -9.78
C GLY A 122 -12.08 -0.76 -10.03
N TRP A 123 -12.35 -1.52 -11.09
CA TRP A 123 -13.70 -2.05 -11.36
C TRP A 123 -14.11 -3.06 -10.29
N LYS A 124 -15.37 -3.02 -9.87
CA LYS A 124 -15.95 -4.05 -9.00
C LYS A 124 -16.02 -5.37 -9.75
N VAL A 125 -15.68 -6.46 -9.07
CA VAL A 125 -15.63 -7.81 -9.67
C VAL A 125 -17.02 -8.29 -10.11
N GLU A 126 -18.08 -7.88 -9.41
CA GLU A 126 -19.46 -8.32 -9.66
C GLU A 126 -20.01 -7.96 -11.06
N GLU A 127 -19.47 -6.94 -11.73
CA GLU A 127 -19.92 -6.55 -13.08
C GLU A 127 -19.06 -7.12 -14.21
N ARG A 128 -17.85 -7.63 -13.94
CA ARG A 128 -16.99 -8.24 -14.98
C ARG A 128 -17.54 -9.57 -15.50
N ASP A 129 -18.18 -10.32 -14.62
CA ASP A 129 -18.78 -11.62 -14.98
C ASP A 129 -20.13 -11.46 -15.70
N ALA A 130 -20.79 -10.31 -15.56
CA ALA A 130 -22.05 -9.99 -16.25
C ALA A 130 -21.84 -9.50 -17.70
N GLU A 131 -20.65 -9.02 -18.03
CA GLU A 131 -20.30 -8.53 -19.38
C GLU A 131 -19.67 -9.63 -20.26
N GLN A 132 -19.45 -10.83 -19.70
CA GLN A 132 -18.92 -12.02 -20.39
C GLN A 132 -19.94 -13.17 -20.50
N ALA A 133 -21.19 -12.97 -20.06
CA ALA A 133 -22.31 -13.90 -20.19
C ALA A 133 -23.30 -13.41 -21.26
#